data_AF-A3D6Q1-F1
#
_entry.id   AF-A3D6Q1-F1
#
_cell.length_a   1.000
_cell.length_b   1.000
_cell.length_c   1.000
_cell.angle_alpha   90.00
_cell.angle_beta   90.00
_cell.angle_gamma   90.00
#
_symmetry.space_group_name_H-M   'P 1'
#
loop_
_entity.id
_entity.type
_entity.pdbx_description
1 polymer ?
#
loop_
_entity_poly.entity_id
_entity_poly.type
_entity_poly.pdbx_seq_one_letter_code
_entity_poly.pdbx_strand_id
1 'polypeptide(L)'
;MSVKQLDELNVLLSETLNKLTQIPAEEPQTDELVSNLLVLVGERQLLLDVLVADANMTDVEYLQRQLDLTQEYTSKASVVMADRQALLHAGSKNKRQISVYKTIDSNR
;
A
#
# COMPACT_ATOMS: atom_id res chain seq x y z
N MET A 1 24.12 -7.40 7.11
CA MET A 1 22.94 -6.96 6.33
C MET A 1 23.23 -5.55 5.86
N SER A 2 23.13 -5.27 4.56
CA SER A 2 23.68 -4.01 4.03
C SER A 2 22.60 -2.94 3.91
N VAL A 3 22.93 -1.72 4.35
CA VAL A 3 22.23 -0.45 4.04
C VAL A 3 21.75 -0.40 2.58
N LYS A 4 22.58 -0.93 1.67
CA LYS A 4 22.26 -1.07 0.24
C LYS A 4 20.98 -1.86 -0.04
N GLN A 5 20.73 -2.98 0.65
CA GLN A 5 19.49 -3.77 0.46
C GLN A 5 18.26 -2.97 0.89
N LEU A 6 18.37 -2.23 2.00
CA LEU A 6 17.30 -1.37 2.47
C LEU A 6 17.02 -0.22 1.48
N ASP A 7 18.07 0.37 0.90
CA ASP A 7 17.94 1.38 -0.14
C ASP A 7 17.27 0.84 -1.42
N GLU A 8 17.63 -0.37 -1.85
CA GLU A 8 16.99 -1.04 -2.98
C GLU A 8 15.49 -1.28 -2.71
N LEU A 9 15.12 -1.76 -1.52
CA LEU A 9 13.72 -1.91 -1.12
C LEU A 9 12.98 -0.57 -1.07
N ASN A 10 13.65 0.50 -0.61
CA ASN A 10 13.06 1.84 -0.61
C ASN A 10 12.70 2.31 -2.04
N VAL A 11 13.58 2.06 -3.02
CA VAL A 11 13.28 2.38 -4.42
C VAL A 11 12.07 1.60 -4.93
N LEU A 12 12.05 0.27 -4.70
CA LEU A 12 10.94 -0.58 -5.13
C LEU A 12 9.60 -0.21 -4.47
N LEU A 13 9.62 0.14 -3.19
CA LEU A 13 8.44 0.62 -2.47
C LEU A 13 7.92 1.94 -3.03
N SER A 14 8.83 2.89 -3.28
CA SER A 14 8.50 4.17 -3.89
C SER A 14 7.84 3.99 -5.25
N GLU A 15 8.41 3.15 -6.11
CA GLU A 15 7.85 2.85 -7.43
C GLU A 15 6.48 2.16 -7.33
N THR A 16 6.35 1.16 -6.46
CA THR A 16 5.11 0.40 -6.28
C THR A 16 3.99 1.31 -5.76
N LEU A 17 4.26 2.13 -4.75
CA LEU A 17 3.29 3.09 -4.22
C LEU A 17 2.92 4.16 -5.25
N ASN A 18 3.89 4.69 -5.99
CA ASN A 18 3.61 5.67 -7.03
C ASN A 18 2.70 5.09 -8.12
N LYS A 19 2.96 3.84 -8.56
CA LYS A 19 2.07 3.14 -9.50
C LYS A 19 0.67 2.95 -8.91
N LEU A 20 0.58 2.51 -7.66
CA LEU A 20 -0.70 2.30 -6.98
C LEU A 20 -1.52 3.58 -6.77
N THR A 21 -0.87 4.75 -6.68
CA THR A 21 -1.57 6.05 -6.61
C THR A 21 -2.06 6.55 -7.97
N GLN A 22 -1.61 5.94 -9.08
CA GLN A 22 -1.93 6.38 -10.44
C GLN A 22 -2.87 5.43 -11.17
N ILE A 23 -2.84 4.13 -10.81
CA ILE A 23 -3.64 3.10 -11.45
C ILE A 23 -5.02 3.02 -10.77
N PRO A 24 -6.14 3.05 -11.53
CA PRO A 24 -7.47 2.83 -10.98
C PRO A 24 -7.56 1.47 -10.28
N ALA A 25 -8.26 1.41 -9.15
CA ALA A 25 -8.27 0.18 -8.36
C ALA A 25 -9.03 -0.98 -9.04
N GLU A 26 -9.84 -0.73 -10.06
CA GLU A 26 -10.50 -1.76 -10.84
C GLU A 26 -9.57 -2.48 -11.83
N GLU A 27 -8.37 -1.95 -12.09
CA GLU A 27 -7.42 -2.58 -13.01
C GLU A 27 -6.86 -3.88 -12.42
N PRO A 28 -6.84 -5.00 -13.16
CA PRO A 28 -6.41 -6.31 -12.64
C PRO A 28 -4.98 -6.32 -12.06
N GLN A 29 -4.08 -5.52 -12.62
CA GLN A 29 -2.69 -5.38 -12.15
C GLN A 29 -2.59 -4.78 -10.74
N THR A 30 -3.64 -4.13 -10.25
CA THR A 30 -3.67 -3.49 -8.94
C THR A 30 -3.52 -4.51 -7.81
N ASP A 31 -4.19 -5.65 -7.91
CA ASP A 31 -4.16 -6.69 -6.87
C ASP A 31 -2.75 -7.30 -6.70
N GLU A 32 -2.05 -7.48 -7.82
CA GLU A 32 -0.65 -7.91 -7.82
C GLU A 32 0.25 -6.87 -7.18
N LEU A 33 0.10 -5.59 -7.53
CA LEU A 33 0.86 -4.49 -6.94
C LEU A 33 0.62 -4.35 -5.43
N VAL A 34 -0.60 -4.57 -4.95
CA VAL A 34 -0.90 -4.58 -3.50
C VAL A 34 -0.25 -5.77 -2.80
N SER A 35 -0.28 -6.94 -3.41
CA SER A 35 0.36 -8.14 -2.87
C SER A 35 1.88 -7.93 -2.79
N ASN A 36 2.48 -7.34 -3.83
CA ASN A 36 3.90 -6.99 -3.86
C ASN A 36 4.24 -5.92 -2.82
N LEU A 37 3.39 -4.90 -2.65
CA LEU A 37 3.56 -3.89 -1.61
C LEU A 37 3.64 -4.51 -0.21
N LEU A 38 2.78 -5.48 0.09
CA LEU A 38 2.79 -6.18 1.39
C LEU A 38 4.11 -6.91 1.64
N VAL A 39 4.63 -7.62 0.64
CA VAL A 39 5.92 -8.32 0.72
C VAL A 39 7.06 -7.32 0.97
N LEU A 40 7.14 -6.27 0.15
CA LEU A 40 8.21 -5.27 0.23
C LEU A 40 8.20 -4.53 1.58
N VAL A 41 7.02 -4.20 2.12
CA VAL A 41 6.90 -3.57 3.44
C VAL A 41 7.39 -4.52 4.55
N GLY A 42 7.02 -5.81 4.46
CA GLY A 42 7.48 -6.82 5.41
C GLY A 42 9.00 -6.98 5.41
N GLU A 43 9.60 -7.10 4.23
CA GLU A 43 11.06 -7.19 4.07
C GLU A 43 11.77 -5.93 4.59
N ARG A 44 11.23 -4.74 4.28
CA ARG A 44 11.77 -3.47 4.77
C ARG A 44 11.71 -3.41 6.31
N GLN A 45 10.61 -3.84 6.91
CA GLN A 45 10.46 -3.83 8.37
C GLN A 45 11.53 -4.71 9.03
N LEU A 46 11.77 -5.91 8.51
CA LEU A 46 12.81 -6.80 9.04
C LEU A 46 14.20 -6.16 8.97
N LEU A 47 14.52 -5.48 7.87
CA LEU A 47 15.80 -4.79 7.74
C LEU A 47 15.92 -3.58 8.68
N LEU A 48 14.83 -2.83 8.87
CA LEU A 48 14.81 -1.73 9.83
C LEU A 48 14.95 -2.21 11.26
N ASP A 49 14.30 -3.30 11.65
CA ASP A 49 14.40 -3.88 12.99
C ASP A 49 15.86 -4.24 13.32
N VAL A 50 16.56 -4.84 12.35
CA VAL A 50 18.00 -5.12 12.48
C VAL A 50 18.81 -3.83 12.56
N LEU A 51 18.50 -2.85 11.73
CA LEU A 51 19.21 -1.57 11.66
C LEU A 51 19.14 -0.79 12.96
N VAL A 52 17.95 -0.66 13.55
CA VAL A 52 17.73 0.12 14.78
C VAL A 52 18.23 -0.60 16.03
N ALA A 53 18.38 -1.93 15.96
CA ALA A 53 18.98 -2.72 17.02
C ALA A 53 20.52 -2.71 16.98
N ASP A 54 21.14 -2.30 15.87
CA ASP A 54 22.59 -2.22 15.74
C ASP A 54 23.13 -1.00 16.50
N ALA A 55 23.78 -1.25 17.64
CA ALA A 55 24.41 -0.22 18.47
C ALA A 55 25.52 0.56 17.74
N ASN A 56 26.03 0.07 16.61
CA ASN A 56 27.03 0.77 15.81
C ASN A 56 26.40 1.71 14.77
N MET A 57 25.09 1.60 14.53
CA MET A 57 24.38 2.51 13.64
C MET A 57 24.24 3.88 14.32
N THR A 58 25.15 4.80 13.97
CA THR A 58 25.24 6.15 14.56
C THR A 58 24.96 7.26 13.54
N ASP A 59 24.67 6.89 12.30
CA ASP A 59 24.34 7.83 11.23
C ASP A 59 22.91 8.35 11.40
N VAL A 60 22.80 9.47 12.13
CA VAL A 60 21.52 10.12 12.44
C VAL A 60 20.80 10.59 11.17
N GLU A 61 21.53 11.08 10.17
CA GLU A 61 20.94 11.58 8.92
C GLU A 61 20.31 10.43 8.13
N TYR A 62 20.99 9.28 8.07
CA TYR A 62 20.44 8.09 7.43
C TYR A 62 19.20 7.57 8.18
N LEU A 63 19.24 7.50 9.52
CA LEU A 63 18.09 7.07 10.31
C LEU A 63 16.89 8.03 10.15
N GLN A 64 17.13 9.33 10.13
CA GLN A 64 16.08 10.33 9.87
C GLN A 64 15.47 10.13 8.49
N ARG A 65 16.28 9.91 7.46
CA ARG A 65 15.79 9.60 6.10
C ARG A 65 14.90 8.35 6.09
N GLN A 66 15.25 7.30 6.83
CA GLN A 66 14.41 6.10 6.92
C GLN A 66 13.08 6.37 7.62
N LEU A 67 13.06 7.26 8.63
CA LEU A 67 11.83 7.70 9.27
C LEU A 67 10.94 8.49 8.30
N ASP A 68 11.52 9.45 7.58
CA ASP A 68 10.80 10.28 6.60
C ASP A 68 10.17 9.41 5.50
N LEU A 69 10.92 8.44 4.96
CA LEU A 69 10.41 7.47 3.99
C LEU A 69 9.26 6.63 4.57
N THR A 70 9.35 6.23 5.84
CA THR A 70 8.28 5.46 6.50
C THR A 70 6.99 6.28 6.60
N GLN A 71 7.10 7.56 6.93
CA GLN A 71 5.96 8.47 6.99
C GLN A 71 5.34 8.69 5.61
N GLU A 72 6.17 8.91 4.58
CA GLU A 72 5.73 9.06 3.20
C GLU A 72 4.97 7.81 2.73
N TYR A 73 5.54 6.62 2.93
CA TYR A 73 4.92 5.37 2.49
C TYR A 73 3.61 5.10 3.22
N THR A 74 3.55 5.41 4.51
CA THR A 74 2.31 5.29 5.30
C THR A 74 1.22 6.23 4.78
N SER A 75 1.57 7.47 4.45
CA SER A 75 0.64 8.44 3.87
C SER A 75 0.09 7.95 2.53
N LYS A 76 0.97 7.53 1.61
CA LYS A 76 0.58 7.01 0.29
C LYS A 76 -0.28 5.76 0.42
N ALA A 77 0.13 4.77 1.21
CA ALA A 77 -0.63 3.55 1.42
C ALA A 77 -2.03 3.83 2.00
N SER A 78 -2.16 4.82 2.88
CA SER A 78 -3.45 5.23 3.45
C SER A 78 -4.39 5.82 2.40
N VAL A 79 -3.88 6.62 1.46
CA VAL A 79 -4.66 7.14 0.33
C VAL A 79 -5.15 6.00 -0.54
N VAL A 80 -4.25 5.10 -0.95
CA VAL A 80 -4.62 3.97 -1.81
C VAL A 80 -5.64 3.04 -1.11
N MET A 81 -5.51 2.84 0.21
CA MET A 81 -6.50 2.10 1.00
C MET A 81 -7.86 2.79 1.01
N ALA A 82 -7.90 4.11 1.24
CA ALA A 82 -9.13 4.89 1.27
C ALA A 82 -9.87 4.86 -0.08
N ASP A 83 -9.15 5.00 -1.19
CA ASP A 83 -9.71 4.94 -2.54
C ASP A 83 -10.38 3.58 -2.80
N ARG A 84 -9.72 2.48 -2.41
CA ARG A 84 -10.29 1.13 -2.52
C ARG A 84 -11.52 0.95 -1.64
N GLN A 85 -11.48 1.45 -0.42
CA GLN A 85 -12.61 1.36 0.49
C GLN A 85 -13.83 2.12 -0.05
N ALA A 86 -13.62 3.30 -0.65
CA ALA A 86 -14.67 4.07 -1.29
C ALA A 86 -15.34 3.28 -2.44
N LEU A 87 -14.55 2.61 -3.28
CA LEU A 87 -15.06 1.78 -4.38
C LEU A 87 -15.84 0.56 -3.90
N LEU A 88 -15.38 -0.13 -2.87
CA LEU A 88 -16.12 -1.25 -2.25
C LEU A 88 -17.49 -0.79 -1.73
N HIS A 89 -17.54 0.37 -1.07
CA HIS A 89 -18.80 0.93 -0.59
C HIS A 89 -19.73 1.38 -1.73
N ALA A 90 -19.19 1.97 -2.80
CA ALA A 90 -19.95 2.36 -3.99
C ALA A 90 -20.54 1.12 -4.70
N GLY A 91 -19.73 0.08 -4.91
CA GLY A 91 -20.16 -1.19 -5.51
C GLY A 91 -21.23 -1.91 -4.68
N SER A 92 -21.13 -1.87 -3.34
CA SER A 92 -22.12 -2.43 -2.42
C SER A 92 -23.48 -1.70 -2.50
N LYS A 93 -23.46 -0.35 -2.58
CA LYS A 93 -24.68 0.45 -2.77
C LYS A 93 -25.35 0.16 -4.12
N ASN A 94 -24.57 0.04 -5.20
CA ASN A 94 -25.08 -0.28 -6.54
C ASN A 94 -25.69 -1.70 -6.60
N LYS A 95 -25.05 -2.69 -5.98
CA LYS A 95 -25.61 -4.06 -5.88
C LYS A 95 -26.94 -4.10 -5.13
N ARG A 96 -27.10 -3.31 -4.06
CA ARG A 96 -28.39 -3.19 -3.35
C ARG A 96 -29.48 -2.59 -4.23
N GLN A 97 -29.18 -1.53 -5.00
CA GLN A 97 -30.16 -0.92 -5.90
C GLN A 97 -30.59 -1.89 -7.01
N ILE A 98 -29.65 -2.59 -7.65
CA ILE A 98 -29.96 -3.60 -8.69
C ILE A 98 -30.81 -4.74 -8.12
N SER A 99 -30.52 -5.20 -6.91
CA SER A 99 -31.32 -6.24 -6.24
C SER A 99 -32.76 -5.78 -5.98
N VAL A 100 -32.97 -4.52 -5.61
CA VAL A 100 -34.32 -3.95 -5.37
C VAL A 100 -35.12 -3.87 -6.66
N TYR A 101 -34.50 -3.49 -7.78
CA TYR A 101 -35.20 -3.49 -9.07
C TYR A 101 -35.57 -4.90 -9.56
N LYS A 102 -34.68 -5.89 -9.37
CA LYS A 102 -34.97 -7.29 -9.77
C LYS A 102 -36.12 -7.93 -8.97
N THR A 103 -36.26 -7.61 -7.69
CA THR A 103 -37.38 -8.13 -6.88
C THR A 103 -38.71 -7.48 -7.20
N ILE A 104 -38.73 -6.25 -7.73
CA ILE A 104 -39.97 -5.60 -8.17
C ILE A 104 -40.45 -6.17 -9.50
N ASP A 105 -39.54 -6.46 -10.44
CA ASP A 105 -39.89 -7.07 -11.74
C ASP A 105 -40.30 -8.54 -11.62
N SER A 106 -39.78 -9.27 -10.62
CA SER A 106 -40.11 -10.69 -10.40
C SER A 106 -41.47 -10.90 -9.70
N ASN A 107 -42.17 -9.82 -9.33
CA ASN A 107 -43.44 -9.84 -8.59
C ASN A 107 -44.62 -9.31 -9.43
N ARG A 108 -44.49 -9.34 -10.76
CA ARG A 108 -45.49 -8.88 -11.71
C ARG A 108 -45.82 -9.99 -12.72
#